data_AF-A0AAU2ZP66-F1
#
_entry.id   AF-A0AAU2ZP66-F1
#
_cell.length_a   1.000
_cell.length_b   1.000
_cell.length_c   1.000
_cell.angle_alpha   90.00
_cell.angle_beta   90.00
_cell.angle_gamma   90.00
#
_symmetry.space_group_name_H-M   'P 1'
#
loop_
_entity.id
_entity.type
_entity.pdbx_description
1 polymer ?
#
loop_
_entity_poly.entity_id
_entity_poly.type
_entity_poly.pdbx_seq_one_letter_code
_entity_poly.pdbx_strand_id
1 'polypeptide(L)'
;MERFETESLALIPGQKVQARVLSHHPWGVLVEIVGYENAGLSASVDMIQQFSQTTSSHDELLALFPPIGSQIEAVIEQIHRWHPPVSVRLTIRPADLESLVWSCDFCGEPIMLGPGGDALVLDSRSSDGPGSHTIISHRHCLAERIRPENSGERARALKIGKMC
;
A
#
# COMPACT_ATOMS: atom_id res chain seq x y z
N MET A 1 -25.76 0.89 6.67
CA MET A 1 -24.55 0.19 7.15
C MET A 1 -23.40 1.16 6.99
N GLU A 2 -22.82 1.61 8.11
CA GLU A 2 -21.67 2.51 8.11
C GLU A 2 -20.43 1.78 7.57
N ARG A 3 -19.67 2.43 6.70
CA ARG A 3 -18.53 1.83 6.00
C ARG A 3 -17.24 2.15 6.76
N PHE A 4 -16.61 1.14 7.36
CA PHE A 4 -15.38 1.30 8.14
C PHE A 4 -14.15 1.67 7.28
N GLU A 5 -14.17 1.36 5.98
CA GLU A 5 -13.05 1.68 5.08
C GLU A 5 -12.94 3.15 4.70
N THR A 6 -13.98 3.96 4.95
CA THR A 6 -14.14 5.30 4.35
C THR A 6 -12.94 6.21 4.63
N GLU A 7 -12.39 6.16 5.84
CA GLU A 7 -11.24 6.98 6.24
C GLU A 7 -9.93 6.47 5.64
N SER A 8 -9.85 5.16 5.37
CA SER A 8 -8.71 4.54 4.67
C SER A 8 -8.71 4.74 3.15
N LEU A 9 -9.79 5.25 2.55
CA LEU A 9 -9.88 5.47 1.09
C LEU A 9 -8.91 6.53 0.60
N ALA A 10 -8.47 7.43 1.50
CA ALA A 10 -7.47 8.43 1.18
C ALA A 10 -6.05 7.83 1.07
N LEU A 11 -5.83 6.64 1.66
CA LEU A 11 -4.54 5.95 1.62
C LEU A 11 -4.42 5.11 0.35
N ILE A 12 -3.30 5.30 -0.36
CA ILE A 12 -3.02 4.62 -1.63
C ILE A 12 -1.64 3.94 -1.56
N PRO A 13 -1.49 2.69 -2.02
CA PRO A 13 -0.18 2.08 -2.21
C PRO A 13 0.77 2.96 -3.03
N GLY A 14 2.03 3.06 -2.59
CA GLY A 14 3.04 3.96 -3.15
C GLY A 14 3.00 5.38 -2.62
N GLN A 15 2.04 5.74 -1.76
CA GLN A 15 2.02 7.04 -1.09
C GLN A 15 3.10 7.11 -0.01
N LYS A 16 3.88 8.20 0.01
CA LYS A 16 4.78 8.55 1.10
C LYS A 16 3.99 9.10 2.29
N VAL A 17 4.35 8.65 3.49
CA VAL A 17 3.74 9.08 4.75
C VAL A 17 4.81 9.28 5.82
N GLN A 18 4.47 10.08 6.83
CA GLN A 18 5.19 10.10 8.10
C GLN A 18 4.48 9.16 9.07
N ALA A 19 5.24 8.37 9.82
CA ALA A 19 4.69 7.45 10.81
C ALA A 19 5.46 7.55 12.13
N ARG A 20 4.77 7.40 13.26
CA ARG A 20 5.37 7.35 14.60
C ARG A 20 5.45 5.90 15.07
N VAL A 21 6.61 5.49 15.54
CA VAL A 21 6.82 4.13 16.07
C VAL A 21 6.17 4.00 17.45
N LEU A 22 5.26 3.04 17.60
CA LEU A 22 4.52 2.84 18.85
C LEU A 22 5.13 1.73 19.70
N SER A 23 5.47 0.60 19.09
CA SER A 23 6.00 -0.57 19.79
C SER A 23 6.81 -1.46 18.86
N HIS A 24 7.69 -2.26 19.48
CA HIS A 24 8.45 -3.31 18.82
C HIS A 24 7.77 -4.67 19.01
N HIS A 25 7.89 -5.50 17.99
CA HIS A 25 7.46 -6.89 17.97
C HIS A 25 8.56 -7.76 17.35
N PRO A 26 8.59 -9.08 17.59
CA PRO A 26 9.62 -9.95 17.03
C PRO A 26 9.69 -9.93 15.50
N TRP A 27 8.60 -9.60 14.82
CA TRP A 27 8.51 -9.53 13.35
C TRP A 27 8.75 -8.11 12.80
N GLY A 28 8.63 -7.06 13.62
CA GLY A 28 8.70 -5.69 13.13
C GLY A 28 8.17 -4.66 14.11
N VAL A 29 7.63 -3.56 13.61
CA VAL A 29 7.16 -2.45 14.46
C VAL A 29 5.71 -2.09 14.15
N LEU A 30 4.95 -1.78 15.20
CA LEU A 30 3.67 -1.09 15.05
C LEU A 30 3.91 0.41 14.99
N VAL A 31 3.16 1.06 14.11
CA VAL A 31 3.28 2.49 13.87
C VAL A 31 1.91 3.14 13.78
N GLU A 32 1.91 4.44 14.00
CA GLU A 32 0.76 5.30 13.76
C GLU A 32 1.09 6.21 12.57
N ILE A 33 0.23 6.24 11.55
CA ILE A 33 0.40 7.14 10.42
C ILE A 33 -0.06 8.54 10.86
N VAL A 34 0.82 9.52 10.73
CA VAL A 34 0.53 10.91 11.13
C VAL A 34 -0.63 11.45 10.28
N GLY A 35 -1.65 11.99 10.96
CA GLY A 35 -2.90 12.46 10.35
C GLY A 35 -4.00 11.39 10.22
N TYR A 36 -3.76 10.16 10.69
CA TYR A 36 -4.71 9.03 10.64
C TYR A 36 -4.86 8.32 12.00
N GLU A 37 -4.59 9.02 13.10
CA GLU A 37 -4.48 8.45 14.46
C GLU A 37 -5.79 7.76 14.94
N ASN A 38 -6.94 8.18 14.41
CA ASN A 38 -8.25 7.65 14.79
C ASN A 38 -9.00 6.98 13.63
N ALA A 39 -8.30 6.64 12.54
CA ALA A 39 -8.91 6.21 11.28
C ALA A 39 -9.40 4.75 11.26
N GLY A 40 -9.55 4.10 12.42
CA GLY A 40 -9.95 2.70 12.52
C GLY A 40 -8.99 1.71 11.84
N LEU A 41 -7.72 2.09 11.70
CA LEU A 41 -6.68 1.30 11.03
C LEU A 41 -5.55 0.90 11.98
N SER A 42 -4.87 -0.19 11.63
CA SER A 42 -3.62 -0.62 12.24
C SER A 42 -2.52 -0.53 11.19
N ALA A 43 -1.40 0.13 11.51
CA ALA A 43 -0.27 0.26 10.61
C ALA A 43 0.98 -0.40 11.18
N SER A 44 1.78 -1.02 10.31
CA SER A 44 3.00 -1.71 10.71
C SER A 44 4.09 -1.70 9.64
N VAL A 45 5.32 -1.95 10.07
CA VAL A 45 6.47 -2.26 9.20
C VAL A 45 6.95 -3.66 9.55
N ASP A 46 6.92 -4.58 8.59
CA ASP A 46 7.45 -5.94 8.76
C ASP A 46 8.96 -5.93 8.51
N MET A 47 9.73 -5.86 9.59
CA MET A 47 11.19 -5.73 9.53
C MET A 47 11.85 -7.02 9.06
N ILE A 48 11.30 -8.19 9.40
CA ILE A 48 11.80 -9.47 8.92
C ILE A 48 11.62 -9.55 7.40
N GLN A 49 10.41 -9.30 6.89
CA GLN A 49 10.13 -9.35 5.46
C GLN A 49 11.05 -8.41 4.68
N GLN A 50 11.31 -7.21 5.21
CA GLN A 50 12.06 -6.18 4.50
C GLN A 50 13.58 -6.38 4.52
N PHE A 51 14.14 -6.90 5.62
CA PHE A 51 15.59 -6.85 5.84
C PHE A 51 16.26 -8.20 6.10
N SER A 52 15.50 -9.28 6.33
CA SER A 52 16.09 -10.60 6.65
C SER A 52 17.03 -11.14 5.57
N GLN A 53 16.82 -10.78 4.30
CA GLN A 53 17.68 -11.21 3.19
C GLN A 53 18.99 -10.42 3.11
N THR A 54 19.06 -9.24 3.74
CA THR A 54 20.21 -8.34 3.71
C THR A 54 21.00 -8.35 5.01
N THR A 55 20.50 -9.00 6.06
CA THR A 55 21.15 -9.13 7.37
C THR A 55 21.71 -10.54 7.56
N SER A 56 22.86 -10.65 8.21
CA SER A 56 23.54 -11.93 8.47
C SER A 56 23.21 -12.54 9.83
N SER A 57 22.56 -11.79 10.74
CA SER A 57 22.21 -12.25 12.09
C SER A 57 20.95 -11.57 12.64
N HIS A 58 20.38 -12.14 13.70
CA HIS A 58 19.22 -11.55 14.39
C HIS A 58 19.55 -10.21 15.06
N ASP A 59 20.74 -10.08 15.66
CA ASP A 59 21.15 -8.84 16.33
C ASP A 59 21.35 -7.69 15.33
N GLU A 60 21.89 -7.99 14.15
CA GLU A 60 22.00 -7.02 13.05
C GLU A 60 20.62 -6.57 12.56
N LEU A 61 19.66 -7.49 12.46
CA LEU A 61 18.28 -7.15 12.12
C LEU A 61 17.63 -6.27 13.20
N LEU A 62 17.78 -6.60 14.48
CA LEU A 62 17.23 -5.79 15.58
C LEU A 62 17.85 -4.40 15.63
N ALA A 63 19.12 -4.24 15.25
CA ALA A 63 19.78 -2.94 15.16
C ALA A 63 19.16 -2.02 14.10
N LEU A 64 18.42 -2.56 13.12
CA LEU A 64 17.69 -1.78 12.11
C LEU A 64 16.32 -1.30 12.60
N PHE A 65 15.83 -1.77 13.74
CA PHE A 65 14.50 -1.39 14.24
C PHE A 65 14.49 0.10 14.61
N PRO A 66 13.58 0.90 14.02
CA PRO A 66 13.43 2.29 14.41
C PRO A 66 13.09 2.42 15.91
N PRO A 67 13.66 3.38 16.67
CA PRO A 67 13.37 3.51 18.09
C PRO A 67 11.89 3.81 18.37
N ILE A 68 11.34 3.27 19.47
CA ILE A 68 9.99 3.60 19.93
C ILE A 68 9.87 5.11 20.19
N GLY A 69 8.79 5.72 19.72
CA GLY A 69 8.52 7.16 19.82
C GLY A 69 9.14 8.00 18.70
N SER A 70 10.04 7.44 17.89
CA SER A 70 10.61 8.15 16.74
C SER A 70 9.59 8.31 15.61
N GLN A 71 9.79 9.35 14.79
CA GLN A 71 9.08 9.52 13.52
C GLN A 71 9.96 9.00 12.38
N ILE A 72 9.34 8.28 11.44
CA ILE A 72 9.98 7.68 10.27
C ILE A 72 9.24 8.09 9.01
N GLU A 73 10.00 8.28 7.92
CA GLU A 73 9.44 8.33 6.58
C GLU A 73 9.20 6.91 6.09
N ALA A 74 8.02 6.66 5.53
CA ALA A 74 7.66 5.36 5.00
C ALA A 74 6.80 5.49 3.74
N VAL A 75 6.70 4.41 2.98
CA VAL A 75 5.75 4.29 1.87
C VAL A 75 4.70 3.25 2.21
N ILE A 76 3.45 3.51 1.85
CA ILE A 76 2.37 2.53 1.95
C ILE A 76 2.65 1.41 0.95
N GLU A 77 2.99 0.23 1.45
CA GLU A 77 3.27 -0.95 0.64
C GLU A 77 1.96 -1.65 0.26
N GLN A 78 1.13 -1.96 1.25
CA GLN A 78 -0.13 -2.67 1.08
C GLN A 78 -1.22 -2.17 2.02
N ILE A 79 -2.47 -2.32 1.59
CA ILE A 79 -3.64 -2.03 2.41
C ILE A 79 -4.60 -3.22 2.31
N HIS A 80 -4.92 -3.82 3.45
CA HIS A 80 -5.87 -4.93 3.56
C HIS A 80 -7.17 -4.43 4.19
N ARG A 81 -8.26 -4.52 3.41
CA ARG A 81 -9.59 -4.05 3.80
C ARG A 81 -10.64 -5.17 3.89
N TRP A 82 -10.22 -6.42 4.05
CA TRP A 82 -11.15 -7.56 4.12
C TRP A 82 -12.07 -7.53 5.34
N HIS A 83 -11.56 -7.09 6.50
CA HIS A 83 -12.31 -6.94 7.73
C HIS A 83 -11.73 -5.79 8.57
N PRO A 84 -12.51 -5.18 9.47
CA PRO A 84 -11.97 -4.20 10.40
C PRO A 84 -11.06 -4.87 11.45
N PRO A 85 -10.07 -4.14 11.99
CA PRO A 85 -9.58 -2.85 11.51
C PRO A 85 -8.84 -2.98 10.16
N VAL A 86 -8.84 -1.91 9.36
CA VAL A 86 -8.04 -1.88 8.12
C VAL A 86 -6.56 -2.05 8.49
N SER A 87 -5.87 -2.96 7.82
CA SER A 87 -4.44 -3.20 8.09
C SER A 87 -3.60 -2.57 6.99
N VAL A 88 -2.67 -1.71 7.36
CA VAL A 88 -1.77 -0.99 6.44
C VAL A 88 -0.35 -1.47 6.70
N ARG A 89 0.28 -2.05 5.68
CA ARG A 89 1.70 -2.37 5.73
C ARG A 89 2.50 -1.25 5.09
N LEU A 90 3.50 -0.78 5.80
CA LEU A 90 4.44 0.24 5.36
C LEU A 90 5.81 -0.39 5.08
N THR A 91 6.53 0.22 4.14
CA THR A 91 7.94 -0.07 3.88
C THR A 91 8.81 1.12 4.18
N ILE A 92 9.98 0.84 4.75
CA ILE A 92 11.04 1.82 5.04
C ILE A 92 12.33 1.49 4.28
N ARG A 93 12.27 0.54 3.34
CA ARG A 93 13.45 0.21 2.51
C ARG A 93 13.83 1.41 1.66
N PRO A 94 15.12 1.79 1.58
CA PRO A 94 15.56 2.94 0.78
C PRO A 94 15.07 2.91 -0.67
N ALA A 95 15.12 1.73 -1.32
CA ALA A 95 14.65 1.59 -2.70
C ALA A 95 13.14 1.88 -2.87
N ASP A 96 12.32 1.46 -1.90
CA ASP A 96 10.87 1.70 -1.96
C ASP A 96 10.52 3.16 -1.66
N LEU A 97 11.32 3.83 -0.82
CA LEU A 97 11.19 5.27 -0.57
C LEU A 97 11.51 6.09 -1.83
N GLU A 98 12.39 5.61 -2.70
CA GLU A 98 12.65 6.24 -4.00
C GLU A 98 11.53 5.95 -4.99
N SER A 99 11.22 4.67 -5.17
CA SER A 99 10.16 4.20 -6.09
C SER A 99 9.69 2.81 -5.68
N LEU A 100 8.48 2.72 -5.13
CA LEU A 100 7.87 1.43 -4.83
C LEU A 100 7.48 0.71 -6.13
N VAL A 101 8.09 -0.44 -6.39
CA VAL A 101 7.77 -1.30 -7.53
C VAL A 101 6.92 -2.48 -7.06
N TRP A 102 5.88 -2.77 -7.82
CA TRP A 102 4.94 -3.86 -7.59
C TRP A 102 4.84 -4.76 -8.83
N SER A 103 4.28 -5.95 -8.69
CA SER A 103 3.92 -6.80 -9.84
C SER A 103 2.48 -6.51 -10.25
N CYS A 104 2.24 -6.23 -11.52
CA CYS A 104 0.88 -6.07 -12.04
C CYS A 104 0.07 -7.36 -11.84
N ASP A 105 -1.11 -7.27 -11.22
CA ASP A 105 -1.96 -8.44 -10.92
C ASP A 105 -2.51 -9.14 -12.18
N PHE A 106 -2.33 -8.52 -13.35
CA PHE A 106 -2.83 -9.02 -14.62
C PHE A 106 -1.77 -9.67 -15.52
N CYS A 107 -0.56 -9.11 -15.57
CA CYS A 107 0.51 -9.62 -16.43
C CYS A 107 1.76 -10.06 -15.67
N GLY A 108 1.84 -9.79 -14.36
CA GLY A 108 3.01 -10.09 -13.52
C GLY A 108 4.18 -9.12 -13.67
N GLU A 109 4.21 -8.33 -14.75
CA GLU A 109 5.31 -7.41 -15.05
C GLU A 109 5.42 -6.28 -14.01
N PRO A 110 6.64 -5.75 -13.75
CA PRO A 110 6.85 -4.67 -12.81
C PRO A 110 6.07 -3.40 -13.14
N ILE A 111 5.62 -2.70 -12.11
CA ILE A 111 4.91 -1.43 -12.20
C ILE A 111 5.27 -0.51 -11.05
N MET A 112 5.49 0.78 -11.32
CA MET A 112 5.76 1.77 -10.29
C MET A 112 4.46 2.27 -9.65
N LEU A 113 4.39 2.17 -8.33
CA LEU A 113 3.32 2.70 -7.49
C LEU A 113 3.64 4.13 -7.02
N GLY A 114 2.59 4.90 -6.74
CA GLY A 114 2.69 6.23 -6.16
C GLY A 114 2.30 7.36 -7.12
N PRO A 115 2.25 8.61 -6.63
CA PRO A 115 1.88 9.77 -7.42
C PRO A 115 2.78 9.94 -8.64
N GLY A 116 2.19 10.03 -9.84
CA GLY A 116 2.91 10.15 -11.10
C GLY A 116 3.38 8.81 -11.71
N GLY A 117 3.16 7.69 -11.02
CA GLY A 117 3.44 6.35 -11.55
C GLY A 117 2.43 5.87 -12.60
N ASP A 118 2.77 4.74 -13.24
CA ASP A 118 1.94 4.12 -14.29
C ASP A 118 0.84 3.19 -13.75
N ALA A 119 0.82 2.95 -12.45
CA ALA A 119 -0.14 2.07 -11.80
C ALA A 119 -1.54 2.65 -11.66
N LEU A 120 -2.51 1.76 -11.81
CA LEU A 120 -3.87 1.93 -11.32
C LEU A 120 -4.06 1.07 -10.08
N VAL A 121 -4.58 1.70 -9.03
CA VAL A 121 -5.02 1.03 -7.81
C VAL A 121 -6.55 0.99 -7.84
N LEU A 122 -7.12 -0.21 -7.77
CA LEU A 122 -8.56 -0.44 -7.80
C LEU A 122 -8.98 -1.19 -6.54
N ASP A 123 -10.01 -0.71 -5.85
CA ASP A 123 -10.66 -1.49 -4.81
C ASP A 123 -11.83 -2.27 -5.42
N SER A 124 -11.65 -3.59 -5.56
CA SER A 124 -12.70 -4.52 -5.93
C SER A 124 -13.55 -4.83 -4.71
N ARG A 125 -14.87 -4.70 -4.86
CA ARG A 125 -15.84 -4.91 -3.78
C ARG A 125 -16.89 -5.91 -4.21
N SER A 126 -17.34 -6.71 -3.25
CA SER A 126 -18.49 -7.59 -3.43
C SER A 126 -19.75 -6.97 -2.82
N SER A 127 -20.91 -7.29 -3.37
CA SER A 127 -22.20 -6.80 -2.85
C SER A 127 -22.64 -7.52 -1.58
N ASP A 128 -21.99 -8.62 -1.21
CA ASP A 128 -22.32 -9.46 -0.05
C ASP A 128 -21.60 -9.04 1.24
N GLY A 129 -20.68 -8.07 1.18
CA GLY A 129 -19.89 -7.67 2.34
C GLY A 129 -19.34 -6.24 2.24
N PRO A 130 -18.93 -5.66 3.39
CA PRO A 130 -18.40 -4.31 3.45
C PRO A 130 -16.92 -4.19 3.04
N GLY A 131 -16.21 -5.31 2.85
CA GLY A 131 -14.77 -5.35 2.58
C GLY A 131 -14.40 -5.14 1.11
N SER A 132 -13.15 -4.75 0.88
CA SER A 132 -12.54 -4.65 -0.46
C SER A 132 -11.26 -5.45 -0.59
N HIS A 133 -10.92 -5.76 -1.84
CA HIS A 133 -9.61 -6.26 -2.24
C HIS A 133 -8.97 -5.28 -3.21
N THR A 134 -7.73 -4.88 -2.92
CA THR A 134 -6.97 -3.99 -3.78
C THR A 134 -6.34 -4.76 -4.94
N ILE A 135 -6.58 -4.28 -6.15
CA ILE A 135 -5.98 -4.76 -7.41
C ILE A 135 -5.07 -3.65 -7.93
N ILE A 136 -3.83 -4.00 -8.26
CA ILE A 136 -2.81 -3.13 -8.83
C ILE A 136 -2.55 -3.57 -10.27
N SER A 137 -2.66 -2.65 -11.22
CA SER A 137 -2.49 -2.99 -12.63
C SER A 137 -1.87 -1.88 -13.48
N HIS A 138 -1.25 -2.27 -14.59
CA HIS A 138 -1.00 -1.31 -15.67
C HIS A 138 -2.31 -0.83 -16.26
N ARG A 139 -2.32 0.44 -16.67
CA ARG A 139 -3.46 1.07 -17.35
C ARG A 139 -3.94 0.28 -18.56
N HIS A 140 -2.99 -0.16 -19.38
CA HIS A 140 -3.25 -0.97 -20.57
C HIS A 140 -3.85 -2.34 -20.21
N CYS A 141 -3.29 -3.04 -19.22
CA CYS A 141 -3.78 -4.36 -18.81
C CYS A 141 -5.22 -4.32 -18.29
N LEU A 142 -5.60 -3.25 -17.58
CA LEU A 142 -7.00 -3.01 -17.19
C LEU A 142 -7.86 -2.71 -18.43
N ALA A 143 -7.42 -1.80 -19.30
CA ALA A 143 -8.18 -1.37 -20.47
C ALA A 143 -8.47 -2.49 -21.48
N GLU A 144 -7.63 -3.53 -21.53
CA GLU A 144 -7.86 -4.72 -22.35
C GLU A 144 -8.91 -5.68 -21.76
N ARG A 145 -9.09 -5.66 -20.44
CA ARG A 145 -10.06 -6.52 -19.75
C ARG A 145 -11.45 -5.89 -19.67
N ILE A 146 -11.57 -4.60 -19.93
CA ILE A 146 -12.85 -3.92 -20.11
C ILE A 146 -13.43 -4.30 -21.47
N ARG A 147 -14.72 -4.66 -21.50
CA ARG A 147 -15.44 -5.06 -22.72
C ARG A 147 -15.22 -4.04 -23.85
N PRO A 148 -14.94 -4.47 -25.10
CA PRO A 148 -14.60 -3.57 -26.19
C PRO A 148 -15.64 -2.49 -26.47
N GLU A 149 -16.92 -2.79 -26.25
CA GLU A 149 -18.05 -1.88 -26.47
C GLU A 149 -18.08 -0.73 -25.46
N ASN A 150 -17.41 -0.87 -24.32
CA ASN A 150 -17.33 0.15 -23.29
C ASN A 150 -16.10 1.06 -23.49
N SER A 151 -16.06 1.73 -24.64
CA SER A 151 -14.94 2.57 -25.08
C SER A 151 -14.64 3.73 -24.11
N GLY A 152 -15.66 4.28 -23.46
CA GLY A 152 -15.51 5.36 -22.47
C GLY A 152 -14.70 4.92 -21.24
N GLU A 153 -15.01 3.75 -20.68
CA GLU A 153 -14.27 3.23 -19.52
C GLU A 153 -12.85 2.76 -19.87
N ARG A 154 -12.65 2.24 -21.08
CA ARG A 154 -11.29 1.97 -21.61
C ARG A 154 -10.47 3.25 -21.69
N ALA A 155 -11.04 4.32 -22.24
CA ALA A 155 -10.37 5.62 -22.31
C ALA A 155 -10.10 6.20 -20.91
N ARG A 156 -11.02 6.01 -19.95
CA ARG A 156 -10.84 6.44 -18.57
C ARG A 156 -9.68 5.72 -17.89
N ALA A 157 -9.60 4.39 -18.01
CA ALA A 157 -8.49 3.60 -17.48
C ALA A 157 -7.13 4.10 -17.99
N LEU A 158 -7.05 4.45 -19.28
CA LEU A 158 -5.82 4.94 -19.89
C LEU A 158 -5.42 6.36 -19.43
N LYS A 159 -6.37 7.20 -19.03
CA LYS A 159 -6.15 8.63 -18.74
C LYS A 159 -6.21 9.03 -17.27
N ILE A 160 -6.91 8.29 -16.41
CA ILE A 160 -7.19 8.70 -15.03
C ILE A 160 -5.91 9.02 -14.25
N GLY A 161 -5.80 10.21 -13.67
CA GLY A 161 -4.61 10.63 -12.92
C GLY A 161 -3.37 10.95 -13.76
N LYS A 162 -3.42 10.90 -15.10
CA LYS A 162 -2.40 11.56 -15.93
C LYS A 162 -2.71 13.05 -15.98
N MET A 163 -1.74 13.89 -15.61
CA MET A 163 -1.83 15.33 -15.90
C MET A 163 -1.82 15.50 -17.43
N CYS A 164 -2.81 16.23 -17.95
CA CYS A 164 -2.93 16.58 -19.36
C CYS A 164 -1.79 17.51 -19.81
#